data_AF-A0A417WLD9-F1
#
_entry.id   AF-A0A417WLD9-F1
#
_cell.length_a   1.000
_cell.length_b   1.000
_cell.length_c   1.000
_cell.angle_alpha   90.00
_cell.angle_beta   90.00
_cell.angle_gamma   90.00
#
_symmetry.space_group_name_H-M   'P 1'
#
loop_
_entity.id
_entity.type
_entity.pdbx_description
1 polymer ?
#
loop_
_entity_poly.entity_id
_entity_poly.type
_entity_poly.pdbx_seq_one_letter_code
_entity_poly.pdbx_strand_id
1 'polypeptide(L)'
;MTNKRGGSGSGIFLMEMMVVVFFFMLCASTCILAFAKSDRMSRLAWERDHAVSAAQSEAELWKLSDERMDGKQDRYWNADWEETQDPAAAVYTGVLTESVQDTGMQNLQIVIREAGERGEELFVLEAAKYVRP
;
A
#
# COMPACT_ATOMS: atom_id res chain seq x y z
N MET A 1 32.04 0.88 -72.43
CA MET A 1 30.94 1.56 -71.73
C MET A 1 30.80 0.92 -70.35
N THR A 2 31.22 1.63 -69.31
CA THR A 2 31.28 1.14 -67.92
C THR A 2 29.89 1.13 -67.30
N ASN A 3 29.40 -0.07 -66.97
CA ASN A 3 28.11 -0.28 -66.30
C ASN A 3 28.24 0.11 -64.81
N LYS A 4 27.82 1.34 -64.46
CA LYS A 4 27.67 1.76 -63.05
C LYS A 4 26.49 1.01 -62.43
N ARG A 5 26.78 -0.08 -61.74
CA ARG A 5 25.81 -0.76 -60.86
C ARG A 5 25.55 0.14 -59.65
N GLY A 6 24.52 0.97 -59.74
CA GLY A 6 23.95 1.66 -58.57
C GLY A 6 23.23 0.63 -57.71
N GLY A 7 23.68 0.42 -56.47
CA GLY A 7 23.06 -0.58 -55.60
C GLY A 7 23.65 -0.64 -54.20
N SER A 8 23.58 0.45 -53.44
CA SER A 8 23.94 0.44 -52.01
C SER A 8 23.10 1.41 -51.15
N GLY A 9 21.86 1.72 -51.53
CA GLY A 9 20.97 2.59 -50.74
C GLY A 9 19.95 1.84 -49.87
N SER A 10 19.41 0.72 -50.37
CA SER A 10 18.32 0.00 -49.71
C SER A 10 18.72 -0.71 -48.41
N GLY A 11 19.97 -1.17 -48.28
CA GLY A 11 20.44 -1.84 -47.05
C GLY A 11 20.57 -0.88 -45.85
N ILE A 12 21.01 0.36 -46.11
CA ILE A 12 21.13 1.41 -45.09
C ILE A 12 19.75 1.87 -44.62
N PHE A 13 18.81 2.06 -45.55
CA PHE A 13 17.43 2.42 -45.21
C PHE A 13 16.71 1.33 -44.40
N LEU A 14 16.87 0.06 -44.77
CA LEU A 14 16.31 -1.07 -44.01
C LEU A 14 16.94 -1.18 -42.62
N MET A 15 18.25 -0.93 -42.49
CA MET A 15 18.94 -0.90 -41.20
C MET A 15 18.43 0.23 -40.29
N GLU A 16 18.20 1.41 -40.86
CA GLU A 16 17.66 2.56 -40.12
C GLU A 16 16.26 2.28 -39.57
N MET A 17 15.36 1.74 -40.40
CA MET A 17 14.02 1.36 -39.95
C MET A 17 14.05 0.26 -38.89
N MET A 18 14.97 -0.69 -38.99
CA MET A 18 15.14 -1.76 -38.01
C MET A 18 15.56 -1.20 -36.63
N VAL A 19 16.50 -0.26 -36.60
CA VAL A 19 16.94 0.40 -35.35
C VAL A 19 15.80 1.19 -34.70
N VAL A 20 15.00 1.90 -35.50
CA VAL A 20 13.82 2.64 -35.00
C VAL A 20 12.81 1.69 -34.37
N VAL A 21 12.50 0.58 -35.04
CA VAL A 21 11.57 -0.44 -34.52
C VAL A 21 12.10 -1.06 -33.23
N PHE A 22 13.40 -1.37 -33.16
CA PHE A 22 14.01 -1.88 -31.93
C PHE A 22 13.93 -0.89 -30.76
N PHE A 23 14.23 0.39 -30.99
CA PHE A 23 14.11 1.41 -29.95
C PHE A 23 12.65 1.54 -29.48
N PHE A 24 11.70 1.54 -30.42
CA PHE A 24 10.28 1.57 -30.10
C PHE A 24 9.85 0.35 -29.28
N MET A 25 10.32 -0.85 -29.63
CA MET A 25 10.07 -2.07 -28.86
C MET A 25 10.65 -2.00 -27.44
N LEU A 26 11.87 -1.47 -27.27
CA LEU A 26 12.49 -1.29 -25.95
C LEU A 26 11.72 -0.29 -25.09
N CYS A 27 11.32 0.84 -25.67
CA CYS A 27 10.48 1.82 -25.00
C CYS A 27 9.13 1.21 -24.62
N ALA A 28 8.43 0.55 -25.55
CA ALA A 28 7.15 -0.09 -25.30
C ALA A 28 7.24 -1.11 -24.15
N SER A 29 8.27 -1.96 -24.14
CA SER A 29 8.51 -2.92 -23.06
C SER A 29 8.68 -2.24 -21.71
N THR A 30 9.49 -1.17 -21.65
CA THR A 30 9.75 -0.45 -20.39
C THR A 30 8.49 0.26 -19.90
N CYS A 31 7.72 0.86 -20.80
CA CYS A 31 6.44 1.50 -20.49
C CYS A 31 5.44 0.50 -19.91
N ILE A 32 5.27 -0.67 -20.54
CA ILE A 32 4.35 -1.71 -20.05
C ILE A 32 4.77 -2.21 -18.66
N LEU A 33 6.08 -2.42 -18.46
CA LEU A 33 6.60 -2.83 -17.16
C LEU A 33 6.38 -1.76 -16.07
N ALA A 34 6.56 -0.49 -16.42
CA ALA A 34 6.28 0.63 -15.53
C ALA A 34 4.80 0.65 -15.13
N PHE A 35 3.88 0.49 -16.09
CA PHE A 35 2.43 0.41 -15.81
C PHE A 35 2.07 -0.80 -14.93
N ALA A 36 2.62 -1.97 -15.21
CA ALA A 36 2.36 -3.16 -14.41
C ALA A 36 2.88 -3.00 -12.96
N LYS A 37 4.01 -2.32 -12.78
CA LYS A 37 4.52 -1.98 -11.43
C LYS A 37 3.68 -0.91 -10.75
N SER A 38 3.25 0.13 -11.46
CA SER A 38 2.45 1.19 -10.88
C SER A 38 1.10 0.70 -10.40
N ASP A 39 0.49 -0.27 -11.09
CA ASP A 39 -0.77 -0.89 -10.67
C ASP A 39 -0.62 -1.54 -9.28
N ARG A 40 0.41 -2.36 -9.10
CA ARG A 40 0.72 -2.99 -7.80
C ARG A 40 1.04 -1.95 -6.74
N MET A 41 1.83 -0.94 -7.08
CA MET A 41 2.18 0.14 -6.15
C MET A 41 0.95 0.94 -5.72
N SER A 42 0.04 1.21 -6.67
CA SER A 42 -1.21 1.93 -6.40
C SER A 42 -2.11 1.15 -5.46
N ARG A 43 -2.18 -0.18 -5.62
CA ARG A 43 -2.93 -1.04 -4.69
C ARG A 43 -2.35 -1.01 -3.28
N LEU A 44 -1.04 -1.18 -3.14
CA LEU A 44 -0.38 -1.12 -1.83
C LEU A 44 -0.54 0.25 -1.16
N ALA A 45 -0.46 1.33 -1.94
CA ALA A 45 -0.72 2.68 -1.44
C ALA A 45 -2.16 2.83 -0.96
N TRP A 46 -3.13 2.35 -1.74
CA TRP A 46 -4.54 2.37 -1.38
C TRP A 46 -4.83 1.58 -0.09
N GLU A 47 -4.27 0.37 0.03
CA GLU A 47 -4.38 -0.47 1.23
C GLU A 47 -3.80 0.26 2.46
N ARG A 48 -2.65 0.93 2.29
CA ARG A 48 -2.01 1.68 3.39
C ARG A 48 -2.77 2.95 3.76
N ASP A 49 -3.30 3.70 2.80
CA ASP A 49 -4.08 4.92 3.05
C ASP A 49 -5.34 4.61 3.89
N HIS A 50 -6.02 3.51 3.58
CA HIS A 50 -7.17 3.05 4.37
C HIS A 50 -6.76 2.55 5.75
N ALA A 51 -5.65 1.82 5.88
CA ALA A 51 -5.13 1.42 7.19
C ALA A 51 -4.85 2.66 8.07
N VAL A 52 -4.23 3.69 7.50
CA VAL A 52 -3.97 4.95 8.21
C VAL A 52 -5.28 5.60 8.65
N SER A 53 -6.26 5.71 7.75
CA SER A 53 -7.55 6.32 8.07
C SER A 53 -8.29 5.57 9.18
N ALA A 54 -8.29 4.24 9.13
CA ALA A 54 -8.92 3.40 10.15
C ALA A 54 -8.23 3.56 11.51
N ALA A 55 -6.89 3.51 11.55
CA ALA A 55 -6.14 3.70 12.79
C ALA A 55 -6.34 5.10 13.37
N GLN A 56 -6.38 6.13 12.52
CA GLN A 56 -6.64 7.50 12.97
C GLN A 56 -8.04 7.66 13.55
N SER A 57 -9.07 7.10 12.89
CA SER A 57 -10.44 7.13 13.40
C SER A 57 -10.55 6.49 14.78
N GLU A 58 -9.95 5.31 14.96
CA GLU A 58 -9.90 4.61 16.25
C GLU A 58 -9.14 5.40 17.32
N ALA A 59 -8.01 6.03 16.95
CA ALA A 59 -7.26 6.88 17.87
C ALA A 59 -8.03 8.13 18.29
N GLU A 60 -8.82 8.71 17.39
CA GLU A 60 -9.70 9.84 17.67
C GLU A 60 -10.84 9.44 18.62
N LEU A 61 -11.50 8.31 18.35
CA LEU A 61 -12.54 7.76 19.23
C LEU A 61 -11.99 7.50 20.64
N TRP A 62 -10.81 6.89 20.75
CA TRP A 62 -10.15 6.68 22.04
C TRP A 62 -9.71 7.97 22.74
N LYS A 63 -9.30 9.00 21.99
CA LYS A 63 -8.98 10.31 22.59
C LYS A 63 -10.22 11.02 23.12
N LEU A 64 -11.36 10.85 22.47
CA LEU A 64 -12.65 11.40 22.90
C LEU A 64 -13.28 10.60 24.03
N SER A 65 -12.99 9.30 24.13
CA SER A 65 -13.47 8.47 25.24
C SER A 65 -12.73 8.86 26.53
N ASP A 66 -13.48 9.25 27.55
CA ASP A 66 -12.95 9.40 28.91
C ASP A 66 -12.87 8.04 29.63
N GLU A 67 -13.53 7.03 29.05
CA GLU A 67 -13.49 5.65 29.50
C GLU A 67 -12.19 4.97 29.08
N ARG A 68 -11.60 4.24 30.02
CA ARG A 68 -10.44 3.38 29.78
C ARG A 68 -10.89 2.14 29.02
N MET A 69 -10.18 1.82 27.95
CA MET A 69 -10.35 0.56 27.23
C MET A 69 -9.73 -0.54 28.11
N ASP A 70 -10.57 -1.42 28.64
CA ASP A 70 -10.08 -2.56 29.41
C ASP A 70 -9.52 -3.63 28.44
N GLY A 71 -8.20 -3.61 28.26
CA GLY A 71 -7.47 -4.63 27.54
C GLY A 71 -7.32 -4.38 26.04
N LYS A 72 -7.30 -5.48 25.28
CA LYS A 72 -7.07 -5.51 23.84
C LYS A 72 -8.40 -5.55 23.09
N GLN A 73 -8.59 -4.64 22.14
CA GLN A 73 -9.75 -4.68 21.24
C GLN A 73 -9.33 -5.09 19.83
N ASP A 74 -10.03 -6.07 19.29
CA ASP A 74 -9.86 -6.54 17.93
C ASP A 74 -10.93 -5.89 17.02
N ARG A 75 -10.50 -5.44 15.85
CA ARG A 75 -11.29 -4.88 14.73
C ARG A 75 -11.00 -5.66 13.46
N TYR A 76 -12.00 -5.75 12.60
CA TYR A 76 -11.95 -6.55 11.39
C TYR A 76 -12.52 -5.76 10.23
N TRP A 77 -11.84 -5.79 9.09
CA TRP A 77 -12.29 -5.20 7.84
C TRP A 77 -12.26 -6.21 6.71
N ASN A 78 -13.23 -6.12 5.80
CA ASN A 78 -13.28 -6.92 4.58
C ASN A 78 -12.31 -6.37 3.51
N ALA A 79 -12.30 -6.97 2.31
CA ALA A 79 -11.43 -6.54 1.20
C ALA A 79 -11.68 -5.09 0.75
N ASP A 80 -12.90 -4.60 0.94
CA ASP A 80 -13.36 -3.27 0.55
C ASP A 80 -13.19 -2.23 1.69
N TRP A 81 -12.47 -2.58 2.77
CA TRP A 81 -12.27 -1.76 3.98
C TRP A 81 -13.55 -1.41 4.74
N GLU A 82 -14.60 -2.21 4.58
CA GLU A 82 -15.80 -2.10 5.40
C GLU A 82 -15.64 -2.90 6.70
N GLU A 83 -16.06 -2.31 7.82
CA GLU A 83 -16.04 -2.97 9.11
C GLU A 83 -16.94 -4.21 9.10
N THR A 84 -16.39 -5.32 9.60
CA THR A 84 -17.10 -6.59 9.76
C THR A 84 -16.97 -7.08 11.19
N GLN A 85 -18.00 -7.76 11.68
CA GLN A 85 -17.95 -8.47 12.98
C GLN A 85 -17.57 -9.93 12.81
N ASP A 86 -17.53 -10.43 11.57
CA ASP A 86 -17.16 -11.81 11.26
C ASP A 86 -15.66 -11.91 10.97
N PRO A 87 -14.87 -12.56 11.85
CA PRO A 87 -13.45 -12.76 11.63
C PRO A 87 -13.14 -13.64 10.41
N ALA A 88 -14.07 -14.48 9.98
CA ALA A 88 -13.87 -15.36 8.82
C ALA A 88 -13.97 -14.61 7.48
N ALA A 89 -14.72 -13.50 7.45
CA ALA A 89 -14.85 -12.62 6.30
C ALA A 89 -13.79 -11.50 6.28
N ALA A 90 -12.98 -11.39 7.35
CA ALA A 90 -11.98 -10.35 7.50
C ALA A 90 -10.77 -10.61 6.60
N VAL A 91 -10.36 -9.59 5.85
CA VAL A 91 -9.11 -9.56 5.09
C VAL A 91 -8.06 -8.73 5.82
N TYR A 92 -8.48 -7.79 6.66
CA TYR A 92 -7.60 -6.99 7.51
C TYR A 92 -8.08 -7.05 8.95
N THR A 93 -7.12 -6.98 9.87
CA THR A 93 -7.37 -7.03 11.31
C THR A 93 -6.64 -5.89 12.00
N GLY A 94 -7.29 -5.27 12.97
CA GLY A 94 -6.77 -4.17 13.78
C GLY A 94 -6.74 -4.58 15.23
N VAL A 95 -5.62 -4.34 15.90
CA VAL A 95 -5.45 -4.61 17.31
C VAL A 95 -5.16 -3.29 18.01
N LEU A 96 -6.08 -2.89 18.89
CA LEU A 96 -5.91 -1.74 19.77
C LEU A 96 -5.47 -2.25 21.14
N THR A 97 -4.31 -1.80 21.59
CA THR A 97 -3.76 -2.13 22.91
C THR A 97 -3.55 -0.86 23.71
N GLU A 98 -4.34 -0.67 24.76
CA GLU A 98 -4.13 0.43 25.70
C GLU A 98 -3.15 0.02 26.80
N SER A 99 -2.22 0.91 27.12
CA SER A 99 -1.27 0.78 28.23
C SER A 99 -1.29 2.06 29.05
N VAL A 100 -1.21 1.93 30.37
CA VAL A 100 -1.19 3.06 31.29
C VAL A 100 0.16 3.13 31.96
N GLN A 101 0.77 4.32 31.92
CA GLN A 101 2.01 4.61 32.61
C GLN A 101 1.74 5.26 33.97
N ASP A 102 2.65 5.07 34.93
CA ASP A 102 2.56 5.59 36.31
C ASP A 102 2.43 7.13 36.41
N THR A 103 2.66 7.87 35.32
CA THR A 103 2.70 9.34 35.27
C THR A 103 1.36 10.00 34.92
N GLY A 104 0.25 9.25 34.87
CA GLY A 104 -1.06 9.76 34.41
C GLY A 104 -1.18 9.85 32.88
N MET A 105 -0.24 9.26 32.15
CA MET A 105 -0.25 9.16 30.69
C MET A 105 -0.81 7.81 30.26
N GLN A 106 -1.81 7.84 29.38
CA GLN A 106 -2.35 6.65 28.72
C GLN A 106 -1.81 6.61 27.29
N ASN A 107 -1.34 5.45 26.86
CA ASN A 107 -0.86 5.21 25.50
C ASN A 107 -1.72 4.15 24.84
N LEU A 108 -2.13 4.42 23.60
CA LEU A 108 -2.81 3.49 22.72
C LEU A 108 -1.87 3.12 21.58
N GLN A 109 -1.66 1.83 21.38
CA GLN A 109 -1.02 1.30 20.19
C GLN A 109 -2.07 0.61 19.32
N ILE A 110 -2.13 0.99 18.05
CA ILE A 110 -3.03 0.43 17.05
C ILE A 110 -2.19 -0.23 15.97
N VAL A 111 -2.37 -1.52 15.77
CA VAL A 111 -1.63 -2.32 14.78
C VAL A 111 -2.62 -2.90 13.78
N ILE A 112 -2.50 -2.52 12.50
CA ILE A 112 -3.32 -3.05 11.42
C ILE A 112 -2.49 -3.98 10.56
N ARG A 113 -3.00 -5.20 10.35
CA ARG A 113 -2.32 -6.31 9.68
C ARG A 113 -3.27 -7.00 8.71
N GLU A 114 -2.74 -7.68 7.70
CA GLU A 114 -3.53 -8.61 6.90
C GLU A 114 -4.03 -9.77 7.78
N ALA A 115 -5.23 -10.28 7.48
CA ALA A 115 -5.82 -11.41 8.18
C ALA A 115 -5.06 -12.71 7.85
N GLY A 116 -4.70 -13.45 8.91
CA GLY A 116 -3.99 -14.73 8.80
C GLY A 116 -2.76 -14.80 9.71
N GLU A 117 -2.31 -16.01 10.03
CA GLU A 117 -1.20 -16.25 10.98
C GLU A 117 0.15 -15.65 10.53
N ARG A 118 0.30 -15.34 9.24
CA ARG A 118 1.50 -14.73 8.64
C ARG A 118 1.22 -13.36 8.01
N GLY A 119 0.10 -12.72 8.34
CA GLY A 119 -0.27 -11.43 7.77
C GLY A 119 0.81 -10.37 8.02
N GLU A 120 1.11 -9.59 6.97
CA GLU A 120 2.05 -8.48 7.03
C GLU A 120 1.45 -7.31 7.83
N GLU A 121 2.31 -6.54 8.50
CA GLU A 121 1.92 -5.29 9.15
C GLU A 121 1.79 -4.19 8.12
N LEU A 122 0.55 -3.74 7.85
CA LEU A 122 0.33 -2.63 6.95
C LEU A 122 0.70 -1.30 7.62
N PHE A 123 0.28 -1.13 8.89
CA PHE A 123 0.43 0.14 9.59
C PHE A 123 0.40 -0.01 11.10
N VAL A 124 1.16 0.84 11.80
CA VAL A 124 1.17 0.97 13.25
C VAL A 124 1.01 2.44 13.60
N LEU A 125 0.11 2.74 14.53
CA LEU A 125 -0.12 4.06 15.07
C LEU A 125 0.00 4.03 16.59
N GLU A 126 0.78 4.95 17.13
CA GLU A 126 0.89 5.17 18.56
C GLU A 126 0.28 6.53 18.90
N ALA A 127 -0.63 6.53 19.86
CA ALA A 127 -1.27 7.71 20.39
C ALA A 127 -1.06 7.78 21.90
N ALA A 128 -0.90 8.99 22.43
CA ALA A 128 -0.82 9.24 23.86
C ALA A 128 -1.85 10.30 24.24
N LYS A 129 -2.48 10.15 25.41
CA LYS A 129 -3.33 11.17 26.02
C LYS A 129 -2.97 11.33 27.49
N TYR A 130 -2.97 12.57 27.95
CA TYR A 130 -2.73 12.90 29.36
C TYR A 130 -4.07 12.93 30.10
N VAL A 131 -4.18 12.12 31.15
CA VAL A 131 -5.35 12.11 32.01
C VAL A 131 -5.02 12.94 33.25
N ARG A 132 -5.77 14.03 33.43
CA ARG A 132 -5.63 14.84 34.65
C ARG A 132 -6.14 14.02 35.85
N PRO A 133 -5.40 13.99 36.97
CA PRO A 133 -5.82 13.31 38.19
C PRO A 133 -7.05 13.97 38.84
#